data_AF-E3BE83-F1
#
_entry.id   AF-E3BE83-F1
#
_cell.length_a   1.000
_cell.length_b   1.000
_cell.length_c   1.000
_cell.angle_alpha   90.00
_cell.angle_beta   90.00
_cell.angle_gamma   90.00
#
_symmetry.space_group_name_H-M   'P 1'
#
loop_
_entity.id
_entity.type
_entity.pdbx_description
1 polymer ?
#
loop_
_entity_poly.entity_id
_entity_poly.type
_entity_poly.pdbx_seq_one_letter_code
_entity_poly.pdbx_strand_id
1 'polypeptide(L)'
;MSVTCNDRDIGTTFNHQGNTYLVVGNESIKDQALLDTLEQGQIRFCTSHVTNMDGLFKGREYFNADISDWDTSKVTNMGRIFSGATSFNQPIGNWDTSEVSDMEGMFEGAVSFNQPIGDWDTSNVGSNLWYSQE
;
A
#
# COMPACT_ATOMS: atom_id res chain seq x y z
N MET A 1 6.46 -2.74 -12.28
CA MET A 1 5.20 -3.05 -13.01
C MET A 1 4.28 -3.68 -11.99
N SER A 2 3.03 -3.25 -11.90
CA SER A 2 2.07 -3.81 -10.95
C SER A 2 1.59 -5.20 -11.40
N VAL A 3 1.21 -6.03 -10.43
CA VAL A 3 0.56 -7.31 -10.67
C VAL A 3 -0.95 -7.13 -10.51
N THR A 4 -1.71 -7.47 -11.56
CA THR A 4 -3.17 -7.33 -11.56
C THR A 4 -3.89 -8.68 -11.52
N CYS A 5 -5.10 -8.69 -10.96
CA CYS A 5 -5.92 -9.89 -10.77
C CYS A 5 -7.43 -9.60 -10.90
N ASN A 6 -7.80 -8.62 -11.74
CA ASN A 6 -9.20 -8.22 -11.95
C ASN A 6 -10.15 -9.36 -12.36
N ASP A 7 -9.60 -10.44 -12.91
CA ASP A 7 -10.28 -11.65 -13.39
C ASP A 7 -10.36 -12.76 -12.32
N ARG A 8 -9.94 -12.49 -11.09
CA ARG A 8 -9.86 -13.50 -10.01
C ARG A 8 -10.70 -13.12 -8.81
N ASP A 9 -11.21 -14.15 -8.14
CA ASP A 9 -11.98 -13.98 -6.91
C ASP A 9 -11.06 -13.71 -5.71
N ILE A 10 -11.50 -12.82 -4.82
CA ILE A 10 -10.85 -12.55 -3.54
C ILE A 10 -10.71 -13.86 -2.74
N GLY A 11 -9.54 -14.06 -2.13
CA GLY A 11 -9.21 -15.26 -1.36
C GLY A 11 -8.60 -16.39 -2.20
N THR A 12 -8.57 -16.27 -3.53
CA THR A 12 -7.84 -17.23 -4.38
C THR A 12 -6.35 -16.91 -4.43
N THR A 13 -5.53 -17.93 -4.70
CA THR A 13 -4.10 -17.76 -4.92
C THR A 13 -3.70 -18.09 -6.36
N PHE A 14 -2.61 -17.48 -6.82
CA PHE A 14 -2.02 -17.77 -8.13
C PHE A 14 -0.51 -17.57 -8.12
N ASN A 15 0.19 -18.26 -9.02
CA ASN A 15 1.63 -18.10 -9.18
C ASN A 15 1.94 -17.07 -10.27
N HIS A 16 2.83 -16.13 -9.97
CA HIS A 16 3.35 -15.18 -10.94
C HIS A 16 4.84 -14.96 -10.69
N GLN A 17 5.67 -15.18 -11.72
CA GLN A 17 7.13 -14.99 -11.66
C GLN A 17 7.82 -15.69 -10.48
N GLY A 18 7.31 -16.87 -10.07
CA GLY A 18 7.88 -17.65 -8.98
C GLY A 18 7.39 -17.27 -7.57
N ASN A 19 6.50 -16.28 -7.44
CA ASN A 19 5.86 -15.92 -6.19
C ASN A 19 4.40 -16.38 -6.16
N THR A 20 3.92 -16.78 -4.98
CA THR A 20 2.49 -17.02 -4.71
C THR A 20 1.83 -15.69 -4.35
N TYR A 21 0.83 -15.29 -5.12
CA TYR A 21 -0.01 -14.13 -4.85
C TYR A 21 -1.35 -14.56 -4.25
N LEU A 22 -1.79 -13.88 -3.20
CA LEU A 22 -3.16 -13.94 -2.69
C LEU A 22 -3.95 -12.74 -3.23
N VAL A 23 -5.11 -12.99 -3.82
CA VAL A 23 -6.05 -11.94 -4.21
C VAL A 23 -6.72 -11.39 -2.94
N VAL A 24 -6.48 -10.12 -2.62
CA VAL A 24 -7.02 -9.48 -1.43
C VAL A 24 -8.02 -8.38 -1.78
N GLY A 25 -9.00 -8.17 -0.90
CA GLY A 25 -9.87 -6.98 -0.89
C GLY A 25 -9.67 -6.15 0.37
N ASN A 26 -10.51 -5.12 0.55
CA ASN A 26 -10.41 -4.16 1.67
C ASN A 26 -10.39 -4.79 3.08
N GLU A 27 -11.11 -5.90 3.26
CA GLU A 27 -11.14 -6.61 4.55
C GLU A 27 -9.92 -7.51 4.73
N SER A 28 -9.63 -8.37 3.74
CA SER A 28 -8.56 -9.36 3.86
C SER A 28 -7.17 -8.73 3.87
N ILE A 29 -6.97 -7.58 3.20
CA ILE A 29 -5.66 -6.92 3.21
C ILE A 29 -5.25 -6.47 4.63
N LYS A 30 -6.21 -6.18 5.52
CA LYS A 30 -5.98 -5.73 6.90
C LYS A 30 -5.80 -6.86 7.91
N ASP A 31 -5.95 -8.11 7.47
CA ASP A 31 -5.77 -9.27 8.33
C ASP A 31 -4.31 -9.35 8.82
N GLN A 32 -4.13 -9.41 10.14
CA GLN A 32 -2.81 -9.35 10.75
C GLN A 32 -1.96 -10.56 10.39
N ALA A 33 -2.55 -11.76 10.33
CA ALA A 33 -1.81 -12.96 9.98
C ALA A 33 -1.35 -12.91 8.52
N LEU A 34 -2.20 -12.41 7.60
CA LEU A 34 -1.80 -12.21 6.21
C LEU A 34 -0.68 -11.17 6.09
N LEU A 35 -0.77 -10.04 6.80
CA LEU A 35 0.30 -9.03 6.81
C LEU A 35 1.62 -9.61 7.34
N ASP A 36 1.58 -10.45 8.36
CA ASP A 36 2.78 -11.12 8.90
C ASP A 36 3.39 -12.09 7.87
N THR A 37 2.55 -12.80 7.09
CA THR A 37 3.05 -13.67 6.00
C THR A 37 3.66 -12.89 4.84
N LEU A 38 3.14 -11.69 4.55
CA LEU A 38 3.73 -10.76 3.58
C LEU A 38 5.11 -10.29 4.05
N GLU A 39 5.21 -9.87 5.32
CA GLU A 39 6.47 -9.44 5.95
C GLU A 39 7.54 -10.52 5.97
N GLN A 40 7.14 -11.77 6.22
CA GLN A 40 8.03 -12.93 6.19
C GLN A 40 8.40 -13.37 4.77
N GLY A 41 7.82 -12.76 3.74
CA GLY A 41 8.05 -13.08 2.34
C GLY A 41 7.46 -14.42 1.89
N GLN A 42 6.50 -14.96 2.64
CA GLN A 42 5.84 -16.23 2.32
C GLN A 42 4.81 -16.07 1.21
N ILE A 43 4.18 -14.89 1.14
CA ILE A 43 3.16 -14.58 0.14
C ILE A 43 3.33 -13.14 -0.38
N ARG A 44 2.79 -12.89 -1.57
CA ARG A 44 2.58 -11.56 -2.14
C ARG A 44 1.09 -11.26 -2.18
N PHE A 45 0.72 -10.00 -2.22
CA PHE A 45 -0.68 -9.60 -2.39
C PHE A 45 -0.92 -9.10 -3.80
N CYS A 46 -2.04 -9.51 -4.37
CA CYS A 46 -2.61 -8.83 -5.53
C CYS A 46 -3.76 -7.94 -5.07
N THR A 47 -3.64 -6.63 -5.32
CA THR A 47 -4.47 -5.59 -4.73
C THR A 47 -5.51 -4.99 -5.69
N SER A 48 -5.75 -5.58 -6.87
CA SER A 48 -6.68 -5.04 -7.88
C SER A 48 -8.14 -4.86 -7.44
N HIS A 49 -8.51 -5.40 -6.27
CA HIS A 49 -9.84 -5.26 -5.67
C HIS A 49 -9.85 -4.35 -4.42
N VAL A 50 -8.72 -3.72 -4.10
CA VAL A 50 -8.57 -2.85 -2.93
C VAL A 50 -8.84 -1.41 -3.33
N THR A 51 -9.68 -0.74 -2.55
CA THR A 51 -9.97 0.70 -2.68
C THR A 51 -9.59 1.49 -1.43
N ASN A 52 -9.42 0.82 -0.29
CA ASN A 52 -9.09 1.43 1.00
C ASN A 52 -7.87 0.76 1.62
N MET A 53 -6.78 1.52 1.76
CA MET A 53 -5.55 1.11 2.41
C MET A 53 -5.30 1.85 3.73
N ASP A 54 -6.33 2.50 4.29
CA ASP A 54 -6.17 3.29 5.52
C ASP A 54 -5.61 2.44 6.67
N GLY A 55 -4.51 2.94 7.24
CA GLY A 55 -3.86 2.40 8.43
C GLY A 55 -3.23 1.02 8.27
N LEU A 56 -2.99 0.53 7.04
CA LEU A 56 -2.58 -0.86 6.80
C LEU A 56 -1.33 -1.30 7.57
N PHE A 57 -0.32 -0.44 7.63
CA PHE A 57 0.92 -0.66 8.37
C PHE A 57 1.09 0.29 9.55
N LYS A 58 -0.02 0.86 10.05
CA LYS A 58 0.02 1.81 11.17
C LYS A 58 0.64 1.14 12.40
N GLY A 59 1.75 1.71 12.89
CA GLY A 59 2.49 1.22 14.06
C GLY A 59 3.31 -0.05 13.83
N ARG A 60 3.42 -0.56 12.58
CA ARG A 60 4.32 -1.67 12.25
C ARG A 60 5.75 -1.16 12.09
N GLU A 61 6.41 -0.86 13.21
CA GLU A 61 7.73 -0.20 13.27
C GLU A 61 8.78 -0.83 12.34
N TYR A 62 8.78 -2.16 12.20
CA TYR A 62 9.77 -2.92 11.44
C TYR A 62 9.33 -3.28 10.01
N PHE A 63 8.14 -2.85 9.58
CA PHE A 63 7.65 -3.16 8.23
C PHE A 63 8.56 -2.55 7.16
N ASN A 64 9.08 -3.41 6.28
CA ASN A 64 9.90 -2.99 5.14
C ASN A 64 9.84 -4.01 3.97
N ALA A 65 8.73 -4.74 3.86
CA ALA A 65 8.55 -5.72 2.78
C ALA A 65 8.32 -5.02 1.44
N ASP A 66 8.86 -5.58 0.36
CA ASP A 66 8.65 -5.06 -0.99
C ASP A 66 7.17 -5.16 -1.39
N ILE A 67 6.59 -4.00 -1.68
CA ILE A 67 5.20 -3.76 -2.11
C ILE A 67 5.16 -2.90 -3.38
N SER A 68 6.27 -2.81 -4.09
CA SER A 68 6.40 -2.02 -5.32
C SER A 68 5.51 -2.55 -6.45
N ASP A 69 5.05 -3.79 -6.37
CA ASP A 69 4.23 -4.46 -7.38
C ASP A 69 2.71 -4.34 -7.14
N TRP A 70 2.28 -3.61 -6.12
CA TRP A 70 0.86 -3.40 -5.84
C TRP A 70 0.17 -2.61 -6.96
N ASP A 71 -1.05 -3.03 -7.28
CA ASP A 71 -1.98 -2.30 -8.13
C ASP A 71 -2.80 -1.35 -7.26
N THR A 72 -2.50 -0.05 -7.33
CA THR A 72 -3.18 1.01 -6.59
C THR A 72 -4.17 1.81 -7.44
N SER A 73 -4.39 1.42 -8.71
CA SER A 73 -5.19 2.18 -9.69
C SER A 73 -6.66 2.39 -9.29
N LYS A 74 -7.16 1.69 -8.27
CA LYS A 74 -8.52 1.85 -7.72
C LYS A 74 -8.55 2.35 -6.27
N VAL A 75 -7.38 2.63 -5.69
CA VAL A 75 -7.27 3.05 -4.29
C VAL A 75 -7.69 4.51 -4.19
N THR A 76 -8.69 4.77 -3.33
CA THR A 76 -9.20 6.11 -3.09
C THR A 76 -8.76 6.68 -1.74
N ASN A 77 -8.29 5.82 -0.83
CA ASN A 77 -7.83 6.20 0.51
C ASN A 77 -6.50 5.48 0.86
N MET A 78 -5.45 6.27 1.08
CA MET A 78 -4.12 5.85 1.54
C MET A 78 -3.74 6.48 2.90
N GLY A 79 -4.71 6.99 3.64
CA GLY A 79 -4.52 7.63 4.94
C GLY A 79 -3.73 6.75 5.90
N ARG A 80 -2.74 7.33 6.59
CA ARG A 80 -1.96 6.68 7.66
C ARG A 80 -1.36 5.30 7.32
N ILE A 81 -1.23 4.93 6.04
CA ILE A 81 -0.82 3.57 5.65
C ILE A 81 0.55 3.19 6.23
N PHE A 82 1.48 4.15 6.35
CA PHE A 82 2.81 3.98 6.95
C PHE A 82 3.00 4.78 8.25
N SER A 83 1.92 5.25 8.88
CA SER A 83 2.03 6.02 10.12
C SER A 83 2.72 5.18 11.21
N GLY A 84 3.89 5.62 11.69
CA GLY A 84 4.72 4.89 12.65
C GLY A 84 5.48 3.69 12.09
N ALA A 85 5.49 3.45 10.78
CA ALA A 85 6.32 2.41 10.14
C ALA A 85 7.77 2.92 9.99
N THR A 86 8.48 3.03 11.11
CA THR A 86 9.77 3.72 11.21
C THR A 86 10.86 3.18 10.29
N SER A 87 10.81 1.88 9.95
CA SER A 87 11.80 1.20 9.10
C SER A 87 11.46 1.18 7.60
N PHE A 88 10.28 1.65 7.21
CA PHE A 88 9.81 1.53 5.83
C PHE A 88 10.60 2.44 4.88
N ASN A 89 11.17 1.86 3.81
CA ASN A 89 11.93 2.60 2.79
C ASN A 89 11.91 1.90 1.42
N GLN A 90 10.79 1.26 1.06
CA GLN A 90 10.64 0.57 -0.23
C GLN A 90 10.21 1.52 -1.35
N PRO A 91 10.65 1.29 -2.60
CA PRO A 91 10.30 2.15 -3.72
C PRO A 91 8.83 1.99 -4.10
N ILE A 92 8.02 3.01 -3.80
CA ILE A 92 6.59 3.08 -4.11
C ILE A 92 6.25 4.23 -5.08
N GLY A 93 7.26 4.84 -5.69
CA GLY A 93 7.07 5.93 -6.66
C GLY A 93 6.26 5.52 -7.90
N ASN A 94 6.13 4.23 -8.17
CA ASN A 94 5.37 3.70 -9.30
C ASN A 94 3.89 3.40 -8.99
N TRP A 95 3.42 3.70 -7.78
CA TRP A 95 2.01 3.59 -7.45
C TRP A 95 1.19 4.62 -8.24
N ASP A 96 0.06 4.18 -8.75
CA ASP A 96 -0.96 5.06 -9.32
C ASP A 96 -1.77 5.69 -8.17
N THR A 97 -1.66 7.01 -8.03
CA THR A 97 -2.38 7.78 -7.01
C THR A 97 -3.50 8.65 -7.61
N SER A 98 -3.78 8.49 -8.91
CA SER A 98 -4.72 9.36 -9.62
C SER A 98 -6.13 9.34 -9.04
N GLU A 99 -6.59 8.23 -8.45
CA GLU A 99 -7.90 8.12 -7.80
C GLU A 99 -7.87 8.42 -6.29
N VAL A 100 -6.71 8.73 -5.71
CA VAL A 100 -6.56 8.91 -4.26
C VAL A 100 -7.09 10.28 -3.84
N SER A 101 -8.02 10.25 -2.89
CA SER A 101 -8.64 11.46 -2.32
C SER A 101 -8.17 11.78 -0.90
N ASP A 102 -7.59 10.80 -0.21
CA ASP A 102 -7.11 10.91 1.17
C ASP A 102 -5.71 10.31 1.33
N MET A 103 -4.78 11.14 1.80
CA MET A 103 -3.39 10.79 2.14
C MET A 103 -3.02 11.29 3.55
N GLU A 104 -4.02 11.57 4.41
CA GLU A 104 -3.80 12.15 5.74
C GLU A 104 -2.81 11.32 6.56
N GLY A 105 -1.71 11.93 7.01
CA GLY A 105 -0.72 11.29 7.88
C GLY A 105 -0.06 10.03 7.28
N MET A 106 -0.08 9.87 5.94
CA MET A 106 0.41 8.66 5.25
C MET A 106 1.80 8.21 5.72
N PHE A 107 2.70 9.16 5.97
CA PHE A 107 4.08 8.94 6.42
C PHE A 107 4.39 9.51 7.82
N GLU A 108 3.37 9.83 8.62
CA GLU A 108 3.59 10.38 9.96
C GLU A 108 4.48 9.43 10.80
N GLY A 109 5.70 9.83 11.15
CA GLY A 109 6.64 8.97 11.89
C GLY A 109 7.35 7.88 11.07
N ALA A 110 7.20 7.83 9.75
CA ALA A 110 7.95 6.94 8.86
C ALA A 110 9.38 7.47 8.59
N VAL A 111 10.19 7.56 9.63
CA VAL A 111 11.46 8.33 9.63
C VAL A 111 12.52 7.85 8.64
N SER A 112 12.49 6.58 8.23
CA SER A 112 13.46 6.03 7.26
C SER A 112 13.06 6.25 5.80
N PHE A 113 11.84 6.70 5.53
CA PHE A 113 11.33 6.81 4.16
C PHE A 113 12.04 7.93 3.41
N ASN A 114 12.73 7.57 2.33
CA ASN A 114 13.47 8.50 1.47
C ASN A 114 13.47 8.01 0.02
N GLN A 115 12.27 7.80 -0.54
CA GLN A 115 12.08 7.34 -1.92
C GLN A 115 11.42 8.43 -2.77
N PRO A 116 11.71 8.47 -4.09
CA PRO A 116 11.06 9.42 -4.98
C PRO A 116 9.57 9.12 -5.12
N ILE A 117 8.74 10.14 -4.83
CA ILE A 117 7.28 10.12 -5.00
C ILE A 117 6.78 11.36 -5.76
N GLY A 118 7.68 12.06 -6.45
CA GLY A 118 7.36 13.31 -7.15
C GLY A 118 6.42 13.15 -8.36
N ASP A 119 6.25 11.92 -8.86
CA ASP A 119 5.38 11.60 -9.99
C ASP A 119 3.94 11.27 -9.56
N TRP A 120 3.64 11.30 -8.26
CA TRP A 120 2.30 11.04 -7.76
C TRP A 120 1.33 12.16 -8.15
N ASP A 121 0.19 11.76 -8.72
CA ASP A 121 -0.93 12.65 -8.96
C ASP A 121 -1.66 12.90 -7.63
N THR A 122 -1.62 14.15 -7.18
CA THR A 122 -2.29 14.61 -5.94
C THR A 122 -3.46 15.55 -6.24
N SER A 123 -3.90 15.65 -7.50
CA SER A 123 -4.96 16.57 -7.92
C SER A 123 -6.32 16.27 -7.28
N ASN A 124 -6.56 15.02 -6.88
CA ASN A 124 -7.77 14.58 -6.20
C ASN A 124 -7.68 14.66 -4.66
N VAL A 125 -6.51 14.96 -4.09
CA VAL A 125 -6.34 15.13 -2.64
C VAL A 125 -6.88 16.50 -2.24
N GLY A 126 -7.95 16.50 -1.44
CA GLY A 126 -8.64 17.72 -1.04
C GLY A 126 -7.73 18.71 -0.31
N SER A 127 -7.85 20.00 -0.64
CA SER A 127 -6.99 21.10 -0.19
C SER A 127 -6.94 21.39 1.31
N ASN A 128 -7.61 20.59 2.13
CA ASN A 128 -7.77 20.83 3.56
C ASN A 128 -6.87 19.93 4.43
N LEU A 129 -6.04 19.08 3.81
CA LEU A 129 -5.19 18.10 4.52
C LEU A 129 -3.70 18.51 4.57
N TRP A 130 -3.31 19.64 3.98
CA TRP A 130 -1.91 20.08 3.90
C TRP A 130 -1.38 20.82 5.14
N TYR A 131 -2.08 20.79 6.27
CA TYR A 131 -1.64 21.45 7.51
C TYR A 131 -0.76 20.55 8.38
N SER A 132 0.44 20.18 7.90
CA SER A 132 1.64 19.79 8.68
C SER A 132 2.69 19.28 7.67
N GLN A 133 3.94 19.74 7.55
CA GLN A 133 4.85 20.48 8.42
C GLN A 133 5.84 21.26 7.54
N GLU A 134 6.05 22.55 7.84
CA GLU A 134 7.40 23.16 7.84
C GLU A 134 7.92 23.13 9.27
#